data_AF-A0A2H0Q4E8-F1
#
_entry.id   AF-A0A2H0Q4E8-F1
#
_cell.length_a   1.000
_cell.length_b   1.000
_cell.length_c   1.000
_cell.angle_alpha   90.00
_cell.angle_beta   90.00
_cell.angle_gamma   90.00
#
_symmetry.space_group_name_H-M   'P 1'
#
loop_
_entity.id
_entity.type
_entity.pdbx_description
1 polymer ?
#
loop_
_entity_poly.entity_id
_entity_poly.type
_entity_poly.pdbx_seq_one_letter_code
_entity_poly.pdbx_strand_id
1 'polypeptide(L)'
;MKSLTYLFMIIASLMSTAFADVLIAKDFLTQKLIFNSSILKSDGISNYSKAYSVSFYFYGNQLILESDNKELHYQFDIISKNDEGYVVDFEKGLTSLNYQSSIYKTELDLSHPQLKRNIIPSSYFKSFKIIDNSKSNLLAAVDLNVPGYERVTFQISRDPALDFSSKNHSNSDQVGVYGTFPNLNNEIFASKQSLPATYLYGENFPQDLMPSLKAAVQYWNKALGKELIFLKKASSKDQALKIGTNYIDYLSNRDDDGGARGIFSLNPENGHIVSSYIYVPSGFKVWGKKYFEEKFPSVNNSNLDQVVLDYLTHTLAHEIGHTLGLRHNFAASTQSNITTSRSFDALFKNYLTHLEIPSRVIPATSSMDYISIDYFAMIGAKMRLAQAPLSYDQAAVRWLYLDINPEEFGNFCTHYDEPPTVDQGGDIACQAWDEPHL
;
A
#
# COMPACT_ATOMS: atom_id res chain seq x y z
N MET A 1 41.56 -57.06 -16.81
CA MET A 1 40.85 -56.94 -15.52
C MET A 1 41.12 -55.56 -14.94
N LYS A 2 40.05 -54.78 -14.67
CA LYS A 2 39.86 -53.78 -13.57
C LYS A 2 40.97 -52.72 -13.38
N SER A 3 40.77 -51.43 -13.14
CA SER A 3 39.66 -50.59 -12.63
C SER A 3 40.30 -49.19 -12.46
N LEU A 4 39.82 -48.11 -13.08
CA LEU A 4 38.79 -47.16 -12.62
C LEU A 4 39.32 -46.02 -11.71
N THR A 5 38.92 -44.78 -12.06
CA THR A 5 38.59 -43.59 -11.19
C THR A 5 39.73 -42.88 -10.45
N TYR A 6 39.89 -41.54 -10.40
CA TYR A 6 38.96 -40.41 -10.57
C TYR A 6 39.68 -39.24 -11.29
N LEU A 7 39.09 -38.76 -12.38
CA LEU A 7 39.43 -37.48 -13.00
C LEU A 7 38.48 -36.43 -12.41
N PHE A 8 39.01 -35.43 -11.71
CA PHE A 8 38.28 -34.23 -11.31
C PHE A 8 37.90 -33.44 -12.57
N MET A 9 36.71 -33.70 -13.12
CA MET A 9 36.05 -32.79 -14.04
C MET A 9 35.29 -31.76 -13.20
N ILE A 10 35.91 -30.62 -12.97
CA ILE A 10 35.19 -29.38 -12.69
C ILE A 10 34.54 -28.98 -14.03
N ILE A 11 33.37 -29.54 -14.31
CA ILE A 11 32.45 -28.93 -15.27
C ILE A 11 31.86 -27.75 -14.50
N ALA A 12 32.46 -26.58 -14.70
CA ALA A 12 31.80 -25.32 -14.42
C ALA A 12 30.47 -25.37 -15.19
N SER A 13 29.37 -25.53 -14.45
CA SER A 13 28.04 -25.27 -14.98
C SER A 13 27.99 -23.77 -15.29
N LEU A 14 28.34 -23.41 -16.52
CA LEU A 14 27.88 -22.18 -17.13
C LEU A 14 26.35 -22.30 -17.17
N MET A 15 25.70 -21.77 -16.13
CA MET A 15 24.30 -21.39 -16.18
C MET A 15 24.17 -20.43 -17.35
N SER A 16 23.73 -20.92 -18.50
CA SER A 16 23.42 -20.07 -19.64
C SER A 16 22.26 -19.16 -19.22
N THR A 17 22.57 -17.90 -18.98
CA THR A 17 21.62 -16.80 -18.87
C THR A 17 21.01 -16.54 -20.25
N ALA A 18 20.19 -17.46 -20.74
CA ALA A 18 19.37 -17.20 -21.92
C ALA A 18 18.09 -16.50 -21.44
N PHE A 19 17.99 -15.21 -21.76
CA PHE A 19 16.78 -14.41 -21.55
C PHE A 19 15.62 -15.04 -22.36
N ALA A 20 14.41 -15.07 -21.78
CA ALA A 20 13.33 -15.91 -22.28
C ALA A 20 12.42 -15.16 -23.26
N ASP A 21 12.21 -15.75 -24.43
CA ASP A 21 11.14 -15.38 -25.37
C ASP A 21 9.77 -15.46 -24.67
N VAL A 22 8.91 -14.45 -24.87
CA VAL A 22 7.58 -14.39 -24.23
C VAL A 22 6.50 -14.60 -25.27
N LEU A 23 5.56 -15.52 -24.99
CA LEU A 23 4.35 -15.69 -25.79
C LEU A 23 3.29 -14.65 -25.38
N ILE A 24 2.97 -13.74 -26.29
CA ILE A 24 1.81 -12.85 -26.15
C ILE A 24 0.60 -13.55 -26.78
N ALA A 25 -0.30 -14.06 -25.93
CA ALA A 25 -1.51 -14.75 -26.38
C ALA A 25 -2.45 -13.82 -27.15
N LYS A 26 -3.12 -14.34 -28.20
CA LYS A 26 -4.00 -13.55 -29.08
C LYS A 26 -5.09 -12.79 -28.33
N ASP A 27 -5.65 -13.39 -27.28
CA ASP A 27 -6.73 -12.78 -26.50
C ASP A 27 -6.30 -11.42 -25.90
N PHE A 28 -5.03 -11.26 -25.51
CA PHE A 28 -4.51 -10.02 -24.96
C PHE A 28 -4.39 -8.89 -25.99
N LEU A 29 -4.28 -9.21 -27.28
CA LEU A 29 -4.15 -8.20 -28.35
C LEU A 29 -5.44 -7.40 -28.57
N THR A 30 -6.56 -7.88 -28.02
CA THR A 30 -7.89 -7.28 -28.18
C THR A 30 -8.44 -6.69 -26.89
N GLN A 31 -7.66 -6.76 -25.80
CA GLN A 31 -8.09 -6.39 -24.46
C GLN A 31 -7.29 -5.19 -23.95
N LYS A 32 -7.95 -4.37 -23.13
CA LYS A 32 -7.27 -3.38 -22.33
C LYS A 32 -6.59 -4.08 -21.15
N LEU A 33 -5.32 -3.76 -20.93
CA LEU A 33 -4.48 -4.40 -19.92
C LEU A 33 -4.01 -3.37 -18.91
N ILE A 34 -3.55 -3.86 -17.76
CA ILE A 34 -2.89 -3.06 -16.74
C ILE A 34 -1.43 -3.45 -16.68
N PHE A 35 -0.56 -2.48 -16.94
CA PHE A 35 0.87 -2.54 -16.66
C PHE A 35 1.14 -1.90 -15.30
N ASN A 36 1.80 -2.62 -14.41
CA ASN A 36 2.24 -2.13 -13.10
C ASN A 36 3.73 -2.39 -12.92
N SER A 37 4.44 -1.52 -12.21
CA SER A 37 5.79 -1.84 -11.73
C SER A 37 5.89 -1.64 -10.22
N SER A 38 6.55 -2.57 -9.55
CA SER A 38 6.72 -2.57 -8.11
C SER A 38 8.18 -2.84 -7.80
N ILE A 39 8.74 -2.07 -6.89
CA ILE A 39 10.11 -2.23 -6.43
C ILE A 39 10.06 -2.58 -4.97
N LEU A 40 10.77 -3.62 -4.56
CA LEU A 40 11.11 -3.94 -3.20
C LEU A 40 12.59 -3.62 -3.00
N LYS A 41 12.88 -2.68 -2.11
CA LYS A 41 14.23 -2.38 -1.67
C LYS A 41 14.68 -3.39 -0.62
N SER A 42 15.99 -3.55 -0.46
CA SER A 42 16.61 -4.44 0.53
C SER A 42 16.31 -4.08 1.99
N ASP A 43 15.81 -2.87 2.23
CA ASP A 43 15.33 -2.41 3.54
C ASP A 43 13.84 -2.75 3.76
N GLY A 44 13.21 -3.50 2.85
CA GLY A 44 11.80 -3.89 2.93
C GLY A 44 10.83 -2.82 2.45
N ILE A 45 11.29 -1.63 2.06
CA ILE A 45 10.45 -0.59 1.51
C ILE A 45 10.04 -1.01 0.10
N SER A 46 8.75 -1.24 -0.10
CA SER A 46 8.20 -1.32 -1.44
C SER A 46 7.84 0.09 -1.94
N ASN A 47 8.16 0.39 -3.20
CA ASN A 47 7.57 1.49 -3.95
C ASN A 47 6.71 0.87 -5.05
N TYR A 48 5.43 1.15 -5.04
CA TYR A 48 4.58 0.86 -6.19
C TYR A 48 4.64 2.03 -7.15
N SER A 49 4.77 1.71 -8.43
CA SER A 49 4.54 2.67 -9.48
C SER A 49 3.06 2.75 -9.81
N LYS A 50 2.73 3.83 -10.50
CA LYS A 50 1.47 4.05 -11.17
C LYS A 50 1.12 2.84 -12.05
N ALA A 51 -0.13 2.38 -11.95
CA ALA A 51 -0.66 1.41 -12.91
C ALA A 51 -1.00 2.16 -14.21
N TYR A 52 -0.60 1.60 -15.35
CA TYR A 52 -0.90 2.14 -16.66
C TYR A 52 -1.90 1.22 -17.34
N SER A 53 -3.01 1.80 -17.79
CA SER A 53 -3.81 1.21 -18.84
C SER A 53 -2.98 1.16 -20.13
N VAL A 54 -2.82 -0.03 -20.69
CA VAL A 54 -2.00 -0.29 -21.88
C VAL A 54 -2.72 -1.20 -22.87
N SER A 55 -2.36 -1.06 -24.14
CA SER A 55 -2.86 -1.90 -25.24
C SER A 55 -1.74 -2.36 -26.15
N PHE A 56 -1.92 -3.53 -26.76
CA PHE A 56 -1.03 -4.02 -27.81
C PHE A 56 -1.53 -3.65 -29.20
N TYR A 57 -0.62 -3.28 -30.10
CA TYR A 57 -0.93 -3.13 -31.53
C TYR A 57 0.27 -3.52 -32.40
N PHE A 58 0.00 -3.79 -33.68
CA PHE A 58 1.03 -4.17 -34.64
C PHE A 58 1.61 -2.96 -35.36
N TYR A 59 2.94 -2.96 -35.53
CA TYR A 59 3.63 -2.04 -36.44
C TYR A 59 4.67 -2.83 -37.24
N GLY A 60 4.33 -3.16 -38.50
CA GLY A 60 5.17 -4.02 -39.33
C GLY A 60 5.35 -5.42 -38.71
N ASN A 61 6.59 -5.84 -38.47
CA ASN A 61 6.93 -7.11 -37.80
C ASN A 61 7.15 -6.97 -36.28
N GLN A 62 6.64 -5.88 -35.70
CA GLN A 62 6.77 -5.60 -34.28
C GLN A 62 5.40 -5.56 -33.61
N LEU A 63 5.42 -5.90 -32.32
CA LEU A 63 4.32 -5.72 -31.41
C LEU A 63 4.63 -4.57 -30.47
N ILE A 64 3.76 -3.57 -30.43
CA ILE A 64 3.94 -2.37 -29.61
C ILE A 64 3.02 -2.45 -28.39
N LEU A 65 3.56 -2.19 -27.20
CA LEU A 65 2.80 -1.97 -25.97
C LEU A 65 2.86 -0.49 -25.62
N GLU A 66 1.70 0.18 -25.61
CA GLU A 66 1.62 1.61 -25.34
C GLU A 66 0.57 1.90 -24.27
N SER A 67 0.83 2.89 -23.42
CA SER A 67 -0.18 3.41 -22.48
C SER A 67 -1.09 4.44 -23.13
N ASP A 68 -2.33 4.54 -22.67
CA ASP A 68 -3.33 5.47 -23.21
C ASP A 68 -2.85 6.94 -23.18
N ASN A 69 -2.04 7.30 -22.18
CA ASN A 69 -1.44 8.62 -22.02
C ASN A 69 -0.06 8.78 -22.70
N LYS A 70 0.42 7.76 -23.43
CA LYS A 70 1.69 7.71 -24.17
C LYS A 70 2.96 7.92 -23.34
N GLU A 71 2.87 7.77 -22.02
CA GLU A 71 4.05 7.79 -21.14
C GLU A 71 4.87 6.50 -21.21
N LEU A 72 4.24 5.40 -21.64
CA LEU A 72 4.88 4.10 -21.80
C LEU A 72 4.75 3.68 -23.27
N HIS A 73 5.87 3.29 -23.87
CA HIS A 73 5.96 2.81 -25.25
C HIS A 73 7.09 1.79 -25.37
N TYR A 74 6.74 0.52 -25.58
CA TYR A 74 7.70 -0.57 -25.78
C TYR A 74 7.46 -1.26 -27.11
N GLN A 75 8.53 -1.64 -27.80
CA GLN A 75 8.47 -2.25 -29.13
C GLN A 75 9.15 -3.60 -29.09
N PHE A 76 8.40 -4.67 -29.34
CA PHE A 76 8.91 -6.04 -29.28
C PHE A 76 8.98 -6.64 -30.68
N ASP A 77 10.16 -7.15 -31.07
CA ASP A 77 10.31 -7.88 -32.32
C ASP A 77 9.59 -9.23 -32.23
N ILE A 78 8.81 -9.57 -33.26
CA ILE A 78 8.13 -10.87 -33.36
C ILE A 78 9.14 -11.90 -33.87
N ILE A 79 9.50 -12.84 -33.01
CA ILE A 79 10.42 -13.96 -33.32
C ILE A 79 9.69 -15.04 -34.10
N SER A 80 8.49 -15.42 -33.63
CA SER A 80 7.67 -16.41 -34.31
C SER A 80 6.18 -16.22 -34.00
N LYS A 81 5.33 -16.84 -34.82
CA LYS A 81 3.87 -16.84 -34.66
C LYS A 81 3.39 -18.28 -34.63
N ASN A 82 2.45 -18.56 -33.72
CA ASN A 82 1.74 -19.83 -33.68
C ASN A 82 0.23 -19.60 -33.51
N ASP A 83 -0.54 -20.68 -33.35
CA ASP A 83 -1.99 -20.60 -33.20
C ASP A 83 -2.41 -19.91 -31.89
N GLU A 84 -1.56 -19.93 -30.87
CA GLU A 84 -1.83 -19.36 -29.54
C GLU A 84 -1.52 -17.87 -29.47
N GLY A 85 -0.55 -17.38 -30.26
CA GLY A 85 -0.05 -16.02 -30.12
C GLY A 85 1.21 -15.70 -30.90
N TYR A 86 1.91 -14.69 -30.41
CA TYR A 86 3.13 -14.14 -30.99
C TYR A 86 4.25 -14.27 -29.95
N VAL A 87 5.32 -14.95 -30.33
CA VAL A 87 6.52 -15.07 -29.51
C VAL A 87 7.39 -13.85 -29.80
N VAL A 88 7.69 -13.07 -28.77
CA VAL A 88 8.44 -11.82 -28.89
C VAL A 88 9.75 -11.85 -28.12
N ASP A 89 10.73 -11.10 -28.61
CA ASP A 89 11.97 -10.81 -27.89
C ASP A 89 11.68 -9.75 -26.83
N PHE A 90 11.29 -10.21 -25.63
CA PHE A 90 10.88 -9.31 -24.56
C PHE A 90 12.05 -8.49 -24.00
N GLU A 91 13.25 -9.07 -24.02
CA GLU A 91 14.47 -8.41 -23.55
C GLU A 91 14.79 -7.20 -24.42
N LYS A 92 14.86 -7.36 -25.74
CA LYS A 92 15.18 -6.25 -26.64
C LYS A 92 14.11 -5.16 -26.64
N GLY A 93 12.85 -5.53 -26.44
CA GLY A 93 11.76 -4.57 -26.48
C GLY A 93 11.57 -3.76 -25.20
N LEU A 94 11.96 -4.30 -24.04
CA LEU A 94 11.93 -3.57 -22.78
C LEU A 94 13.19 -2.72 -22.62
N THR A 95 13.20 -1.53 -23.22
CA THR A 95 14.37 -0.63 -23.25
C THR A 95 14.64 0.10 -21.93
N SER A 96 13.60 0.30 -21.10
CA SER A 96 13.71 0.96 -19.80
C SER A 96 12.52 0.65 -18.91
N LEU A 97 12.67 0.87 -17.61
CA LEU A 97 11.55 0.85 -16.66
C LEU A 97 11.39 2.20 -15.98
N ASN A 98 10.18 2.73 -16.11
CA ASN A 98 9.74 3.92 -15.39
C ASN A 98 9.10 3.49 -14.07
N TYR A 99 9.50 4.15 -12.99
CA TYR A 99 8.81 4.05 -11.72
C TYR A 99 8.84 5.38 -10.97
N GLN A 100 7.92 5.51 -10.02
CA GLN A 100 7.81 6.66 -9.14
C GLN A 100 8.25 6.25 -7.74
N SER A 101 9.09 7.06 -7.11
CA SER A 101 9.68 6.71 -5.80
C SER A 101 8.77 6.99 -4.59
N SER A 102 7.54 7.47 -4.80
CA SER A 102 6.58 7.73 -3.73
C SER A 102 5.16 7.78 -4.28
N ILE A 103 4.29 6.93 -3.72
CA ILE A 103 2.85 6.92 -4.01
C ILE A 103 2.11 8.08 -3.31
N TYR A 104 2.73 8.70 -2.33
CA TYR A 104 2.09 9.74 -1.54
C TYR A 104 2.26 11.15 -2.12
N LYS A 105 3.24 11.24 -3.00
CA LYS A 105 3.44 12.36 -3.90
C LYS A 105 2.63 12.19 -5.18
N THR A 106 1.73 11.19 -5.26
CA THR A 106 0.96 10.92 -6.48
C THR A 106 0.18 12.15 -6.89
N GLU A 107 -0.57 12.83 -6.04
CA GLU A 107 -1.33 14.01 -6.47
C GLU A 107 -0.50 15.24 -6.90
N LEU A 108 0.82 15.21 -6.78
CA LEU A 108 1.66 16.31 -7.28
C LEU A 108 1.57 16.36 -8.80
N ASP A 109 1.42 17.55 -9.38
CA ASP A 109 1.52 17.71 -10.85
C ASP A 109 2.79 16.99 -11.37
N LEU A 110 2.71 16.34 -12.55
CA LEU A 110 3.83 15.63 -13.17
C LEU A 110 5.11 16.49 -13.31
N SER A 111 4.97 17.81 -13.35
CA SER A 111 6.04 18.81 -13.39
C SER A 111 6.60 19.20 -12.01
N HIS A 112 6.00 18.73 -10.92
CA HIS A 112 6.37 19.13 -9.57
C HIS A 112 7.78 18.64 -9.23
N PRO A 113 8.68 19.50 -8.71
CA PRO A 113 10.11 19.18 -8.55
C PRO A 113 10.39 18.05 -7.55
N GLN A 114 9.44 17.73 -6.68
CA GLN A 114 9.55 16.59 -5.77
C GLN A 114 9.17 15.24 -6.39
N LEU A 115 8.54 15.22 -7.57
CA LEU A 115 8.30 13.98 -8.32
C LEU A 115 9.58 13.53 -9.02
N LYS A 116 10.31 12.64 -8.35
CA LYS A 116 11.42 11.94 -8.99
C LYS A 116 10.88 10.77 -9.79
N ARG A 117 10.69 10.98 -11.09
CA ARG A 117 10.58 9.87 -12.05
C ARG A 117 11.94 9.23 -12.16
N ASN A 118 11.99 7.93 -11.92
CA ASN A 118 13.22 7.17 -12.06
C ASN A 118 13.08 6.27 -13.27
N ILE A 119 14.11 6.27 -14.11
CA ILE A 119 14.22 5.44 -15.29
C ILE A 119 15.37 4.48 -15.03
N ILE A 120 15.10 3.18 -15.05
CA ILE A 120 16.13 2.15 -15.03
C ILE A 120 16.35 1.69 -16.48
N PRO A 121 17.48 2.01 -17.12
CA PRO A 121 17.79 1.51 -18.45
C PRO A 121 17.94 -0.02 -18.45
N SER A 122 17.61 -0.66 -19.57
CA SER A 122 17.70 -2.12 -19.69
C SER A 122 19.11 -2.68 -19.52
N SER A 123 20.14 -1.86 -19.72
CA SER A 123 21.54 -2.23 -19.45
C SER A 123 21.83 -2.59 -17.98
N TYR A 124 20.95 -2.22 -17.05
CA TYR A 124 21.08 -2.59 -15.63
C TYR A 124 20.38 -3.92 -15.30
N PHE A 125 19.70 -4.54 -16.27
CA PHE A 125 18.96 -5.77 -16.07
C PHE A 125 19.92 -6.97 -16.16
N LYS A 126 20.25 -7.59 -15.03
CA LYS A 126 21.20 -8.73 -15.02
C LYS A 126 20.57 -10.08 -15.34
N SER A 127 19.28 -10.26 -15.05
CA SER A 127 18.57 -11.52 -15.23
C SER A 127 17.06 -11.28 -15.32
N PHE A 128 16.36 -12.17 -16.02
CA PHE A 128 14.91 -12.15 -16.22
C PHE A 128 14.33 -13.51 -15.82
N LYS A 129 13.25 -13.50 -15.05
CA LYS A 129 12.54 -14.72 -14.65
C LYS A 129 11.06 -14.50 -14.84
N ILE A 130 10.41 -15.17 -15.79
CA ILE A 130 8.95 -15.16 -15.92
C ILE A 130 8.36 -15.97 -14.76
N ILE A 131 7.46 -15.36 -13.99
CA ILE A 131 6.86 -16.00 -12.83
C ILE A 131 5.54 -16.70 -13.19
N ASP A 132 4.82 -16.24 -14.20
CA ASP A 132 3.59 -16.88 -14.69
C ASP A 132 3.29 -16.48 -16.15
N ASN A 133 3.22 -17.44 -17.06
CA ASN A 133 2.86 -17.24 -18.47
C ASN A 133 1.54 -17.95 -18.84
N SER A 134 0.63 -18.09 -17.88
CA SER A 134 -0.66 -18.72 -18.15
C SER A 134 -1.52 -17.82 -19.04
N LYS A 135 -2.27 -18.43 -19.96
CA LYS A 135 -3.21 -17.74 -20.86
C LYS A 135 -4.29 -16.93 -20.11
N SER A 136 -4.50 -17.19 -18.82
CA SER A 136 -5.51 -16.53 -17.98
C SER A 136 -5.10 -15.13 -17.53
N ASN A 137 -3.82 -14.91 -17.22
CA ASN A 137 -3.28 -13.64 -16.71
C ASN A 137 -1.81 -13.58 -17.12
N LEU A 138 -1.44 -12.83 -18.16
CA LEU A 138 -0.03 -12.73 -18.58
C LEU A 138 0.80 -11.94 -17.56
N LEU A 139 1.14 -12.58 -16.45
CA LEU A 139 2.02 -12.07 -15.41
C LEU A 139 3.47 -12.22 -15.86
N ALA A 140 3.89 -11.35 -16.79
CA ALA A 140 5.32 -11.12 -17.03
C ALA A 140 5.92 -10.37 -15.83
N ALA A 141 6.01 -11.05 -14.69
CA ALA A 141 6.76 -10.60 -13.53
C ALA A 141 8.21 -10.96 -13.74
N VAL A 142 9.08 -9.96 -13.61
CA VAL A 142 10.50 -10.04 -13.95
C VAL A 142 11.29 -9.45 -12.83
N ASP A 143 12.13 -10.26 -12.22
CA ASP A 143 12.98 -9.83 -11.12
C ASP A 143 14.31 -9.31 -11.66
N LEU A 144 14.50 -8.00 -11.59
CA LEU A 144 15.76 -7.38 -12.00
C LEU A 144 16.70 -7.24 -10.80
N ASN A 145 17.94 -7.72 -10.96
CA ASN A 145 19.00 -7.48 -9.99
C ASN A 145 19.65 -6.11 -10.26
N VAL A 146 19.02 -5.06 -9.72
CA VAL A 146 19.51 -3.68 -9.77
C VAL A 146 20.24 -3.37 -8.44
N PRO A 147 21.49 -2.86 -8.46
CA PRO A 147 22.20 -2.51 -7.22
C PRO A 147 21.37 -1.58 -6.32
N GLY A 148 21.20 -1.96 -5.05
CA GLY A 148 20.38 -1.22 -4.08
C GLY A 148 18.90 -1.64 -4.01
N TYR A 149 18.47 -2.60 -4.84
CA TYR A 149 17.11 -3.14 -4.83
C TYR A 149 17.13 -4.65 -4.62
N GLU A 150 16.22 -5.16 -3.79
CA GLU A 150 16.05 -6.60 -3.56
C GLU A 150 15.33 -7.24 -4.74
N ARG A 151 14.29 -6.55 -5.24
CA ARG A 151 13.46 -7.03 -6.33
C ARG A 151 12.82 -5.86 -7.05
N VAL A 152 13.01 -5.75 -8.36
CA VAL A 152 12.13 -4.92 -9.21
C VAL A 152 11.26 -5.89 -9.96
N THR A 153 9.95 -5.69 -9.98
CA THR A 153 8.97 -6.50 -10.69
C THR A 153 8.13 -5.57 -11.56
N PHE A 154 7.88 -5.93 -12.81
CA PHE A 154 6.78 -5.33 -13.59
C PHE A 154 5.74 -6.40 -13.86
N GLN A 155 4.50 -6.05 -14.13
CA GLN A 155 3.43 -7.00 -14.37
C GLN A 155 2.53 -6.42 -15.44
N ILE A 156 2.12 -7.26 -16.38
CA ILE A 156 1.00 -6.99 -17.25
C ILE A 156 -0.13 -7.92 -16.77
N SER A 157 -1.37 -7.48 -16.86
CA SER A 157 -2.51 -8.35 -16.55
C SER A 157 -3.74 -7.83 -17.26
N ARG A 158 -4.77 -8.66 -17.37
CA ARG A 158 -6.10 -8.15 -17.74
C ARG A 158 -6.51 -7.14 -16.69
N ASP A 159 -7.16 -6.07 -17.11
CA ASP A 159 -7.71 -5.11 -16.16
C ASP A 159 -8.68 -5.84 -15.21
N PRO A 160 -8.38 -5.94 -13.90
CA PRO A 160 -9.31 -6.53 -12.94
C PRO A 160 -10.57 -5.69 -12.77
N ALA A 161 -10.62 -4.48 -13.36
CA ALA A 161 -11.67 -3.49 -13.23
C ALA A 161 -12.80 -3.60 -14.27
N LEU A 162 -12.95 -4.70 -15.03
CA LEU A 162 -13.99 -4.82 -16.07
C LEU A 162 -15.42 -4.52 -15.53
N ASP A 163 -15.68 -4.84 -14.26
CA ASP A 163 -16.95 -4.57 -13.56
C ASP A 163 -16.80 -3.55 -12.41
N PHE A 164 -15.69 -2.83 -12.33
CA PHE A 164 -15.46 -1.84 -11.27
C PHE A 164 -16.26 -0.56 -11.53
N SER A 165 -17.02 -0.13 -10.53
CA SER A 165 -17.74 1.14 -10.59
C SER A 165 -16.87 2.28 -10.04
N SER A 166 -16.39 3.12 -10.94
CA SER A 166 -15.74 4.39 -10.61
C SER A 166 -16.65 5.27 -9.75
N LYS A 167 -16.05 6.16 -8.97
CA LYS A 167 -16.75 7.19 -8.21
C LYS A 167 -16.09 8.52 -8.48
N ASN A 168 -16.84 9.51 -8.95
CA ASN A 168 -16.30 10.85 -9.17
C ASN A 168 -15.86 11.46 -7.83
N HIS A 169 -14.79 12.24 -7.88
CA HIS A 169 -14.25 12.95 -6.75
C HIS A 169 -13.91 14.39 -7.11
N SER A 170 -14.11 15.29 -6.16
CA SER A 170 -13.76 16.69 -6.27
C SER A 170 -13.21 17.20 -4.94
N ASN A 171 -12.35 18.22 -4.99
CA ASN A 171 -11.88 18.90 -3.78
C ASN A 171 -13.04 19.52 -2.97
N SER A 172 -14.20 19.78 -3.59
CA SER A 172 -15.40 20.26 -2.89
C SER A 172 -16.14 19.19 -2.10
N ASP A 173 -15.80 17.91 -2.25
CA ASP A 173 -16.47 16.83 -1.52
C ASP A 173 -16.13 16.86 -0.02
N GLN A 174 -15.09 17.61 0.39
CA GLN A 174 -14.62 17.74 1.78
C GLN A 174 -14.37 16.40 2.48
N VAL A 175 -14.03 15.37 1.70
CA VAL A 175 -13.73 14.03 2.19
C VAL A 175 -12.28 13.67 1.85
N GLY A 176 -11.59 13.11 2.82
CA GLY A 176 -10.18 12.74 2.74
C GLY A 176 -9.97 11.44 2.00
N VAL A 177 -10.16 11.46 0.69
CA VAL A 177 -9.95 10.30 -0.20
C VAL A 177 -8.92 10.68 -1.25
N TYR A 178 -8.04 9.74 -1.62
CA TYR A 178 -7.05 9.97 -2.68
C TYR A 178 -7.75 10.14 -4.04
N GLY A 179 -7.38 11.14 -4.81
CA GLY A 179 -7.82 11.29 -6.20
C GLY A 179 -6.99 10.44 -7.18
N THR A 180 -7.56 10.14 -8.35
CA THR A 180 -6.78 9.56 -9.47
C THR A 180 -5.63 10.47 -9.88
N PHE A 181 -4.49 9.87 -10.16
CA PHE A 181 -3.32 10.59 -10.64
C PHE A 181 -2.52 9.85 -11.72
N PRO A 182 -2.03 10.56 -12.76
CA PRO A 182 -2.30 11.96 -13.10
C PRO A 182 -3.75 12.15 -13.48
N ASN A 183 -4.24 13.37 -13.33
CA ASN A 183 -5.57 13.74 -13.79
C ASN A 183 -5.62 13.55 -15.31
N LEU A 184 -6.23 12.44 -15.74
CA LEU A 184 -6.49 12.18 -17.15
C LEU A 184 -7.85 12.81 -17.47
N ASN A 185 -7.94 13.58 -18.55
CA ASN A 185 -9.20 14.13 -19.08
C ASN A 185 -9.96 15.08 -18.15
N ASN A 186 -9.29 15.76 -17.20
CA ASN A 186 -9.89 16.68 -16.22
C ASN A 186 -10.95 16.05 -15.28
N GLU A 187 -11.12 14.72 -15.31
CA GLU A 187 -11.94 14.00 -14.35
C GLU A 187 -11.05 13.42 -13.26
N ILE A 188 -11.52 13.50 -12.01
CA ILE A 188 -10.83 12.90 -10.86
C ILE A 188 -11.79 11.85 -10.30
N PHE A 189 -11.31 10.62 -10.17
CA PHE A 189 -12.04 9.56 -9.48
C PHE A 189 -11.48 9.35 -8.08
N ALA A 190 -12.35 9.01 -7.16
CA ALA A 190 -11.98 8.57 -5.82
C ALA A 190 -11.26 7.23 -5.91
N SER A 191 -10.06 7.17 -5.34
CA SER A 191 -9.29 5.93 -5.24
C SER A 191 -9.97 4.99 -4.27
N LYS A 192 -10.32 3.78 -4.71
CA LYS A 192 -10.90 2.74 -3.85
C LYS A 192 -10.60 1.35 -4.37
N GLN A 193 -10.53 0.39 -3.46
CA GLN A 193 -10.43 -1.03 -3.83
C GLN A 193 -11.81 -1.61 -4.17
N SER A 194 -11.82 -2.83 -4.69
CA SER A 194 -13.06 -3.60 -4.80
C SER A 194 -13.42 -4.24 -3.46
N LEU A 195 -14.72 -4.24 -3.09
CA LEU A 195 -15.24 -4.96 -1.93
C LEU A 195 -16.22 -6.06 -2.37
N PRO A 196 -16.24 -7.25 -1.73
CA PRO A 196 -15.42 -7.65 -0.60
C PRO A 196 -13.92 -7.81 -0.94
N ALA A 197 -13.05 -7.47 0.02
CA ALA A 197 -11.60 -7.54 -0.11
C ALA A 197 -11.01 -8.60 0.83
N THR A 198 -10.03 -9.36 0.35
CA THR A 198 -9.23 -10.25 1.20
C THR A 198 -7.82 -9.70 1.33
N TYR A 199 -7.39 -9.45 2.56
CA TYR A 199 -6.01 -9.12 2.91
C TYR A 199 -5.27 -10.40 3.27
N LEU A 200 -4.22 -10.68 2.50
CA LEU A 200 -3.26 -11.71 2.78
C LEU A 200 -2.29 -11.21 3.83
N TYR A 201 -2.10 -11.94 4.92
CA TYR A 201 -1.02 -11.62 5.87
C TYR A 201 0.14 -12.60 5.72
N GLY A 202 1.36 -12.09 5.89
CA GLY A 202 2.58 -12.86 5.66
C GLY A 202 2.67 -14.16 6.46
N GLU A 203 3.37 -15.15 5.91
CA GLU A 203 3.44 -16.49 6.51
C GLU A 203 4.03 -16.47 7.94
N ASN A 204 4.92 -15.51 8.18
CA ASN A 204 5.68 -15.29 9.42
C ASN A 204 5.12 -14.13 10.24
N PHE A 205 3.88 -13.69 9.97
CA PHE A 205 3.24 -12.65 10.77
C PHE A 205 3.18 -13.08 12.25
N PRO A 206 3.66 -12.26 13.20
CA PRO A 206 3.79 -12.65 14.60
C PRO A 206 2.44 -13.02 15.22
N GLN A 207 2.39 -14.16 15.92
CA GLN A 207 1.15 -14.67 16.50
C GLN A 207 0.58 -13.77 17.60
N ASP A 208 1.44 -13.12 18.36
CA ASP A 208 1.07 -12.16 19.40
C ASP A 208 0.45 -10.87 18.84
N LEU A 209 0.68 -10.56 17.56
CA LEU A 209 0.08 -9.39 16.87
C LEU A 209 -1.22 -9.74 16.13
N MET A 210 -1.58 -11.02 16.02
CA MET A 210 -2.82 -11.45 15.36
C MET A 210 -4.09 -10.83 15.98
N PRO A 211 -4.21 -10.66 17.31
CA PRO A 211 -5.35 -9.94 17.90
C PRO A 211 -5.44 -8.49 17.40
N SER A 212 -4.32 -7.76 17.33
CA SER A 212 -4.27 -6.38 16.81
C SER A 212 -4.70 -6.30 15.35
N LEU A 213 -4.20 -7.22 14.51
CA LEU A 213 -4.58 -7.29 13.10
C LEU A 213 -6.08 -7.58 12.91
N LYS A 214 -6.64 -8.51 13.69
CA LYS A 214 -8.07 -8.81 13.65
C LYS A 214 -8.92 -7.63 14.09
N ALA A 215 -8.52 -6.94 15.16
CA ALA A 215 -9.22 -5.75 15.66
C ALA A 215 -9.19 -4.60 14.62
N ALA A 216 -8.06 -4.39 13.94
CA ALA A 216 -7.94 -3.40 12.86
C ALA A 216 -8.88 -3.69 11.68
N VAL A 217 -8.99 -4.95 11.24
CA VAL A 217 -9.95 -5.33 10.18
C VAL A 217 -11.40 -5.22 10.66
N GLN A 218 -11.68 -5.64 11.89
CA GLN A 218 -13.01 -5.54 12.50
C GLN A 218 -13.47 -4.08 12.62
N TYR A 219 -12.56 -3.15 12.92
CA TYR A 219 -12.83 -1.72 12.94
C TYR A 219 -13.41 -1.23 11.61
N TRP A 220 -12.75 -1.54 10.49
CA TRP A 220 -13.22 -1.13 9.16
C TRP A 220 -14.52 -1.82 8.73
N ASN A 221 -14.69 -3.12 9.03
CA ASN A 221 -15.97 -3.81 8.83
C ASN A 221 -17.11 -3.14 9.61
N LYS A 222 -16.84 -2.68 10.83
CA LYS A 222 -17.81 -1.94 11.64
C LYS A 222 -18.11 -0.56 11.08
N ALA A 223 -17.10 0.16 10.59
CA ALA A 223 -17.26 1.43 9.89
C ALA A 223 -18.15 1.27 8.64
N LEU A 224 -17.90 0.26 7.83
CA LEU A 224 -18.71 -0.12 6.66
C LEU A 224 -20.12 -0.62 7.04
N GLY A 225 -20.33 -1.07 8.29
CA GLY A 225 -21.60 -1.64 8.75
C GLY A 225 -21.87 -3.07 8.25
N LYS A 226 -20.89 -3.72 7.62
CA LYS A 226 -20.95 -5.10 7.13
C LYS A 226 -19.56 -5.70 7.04
N GLU A 227 -19.48 -7.02 7.18
CA GLU A 227 -18.24 -7.77 7.01
C GLU A 227 -17.89 -7.91 5.53
N LEU A 228 -16.93 -7.11 5.06
CA LEU A 228 -16.46 -7.07 3.68
C LEU A 228 -14.95 -7.19 3.53
N ILE A 229 -14.22 -7.04 4.63
CA ILE A 229 -12.77 -7.14 4.67
C ILE A 229 -12.42 -8.41 5.45
N PHE A 230 -11.67 -9.29 4.79
CA PHE A 230 -11.34 -10.61 5.30
C PHE A 230 -9.82 -10.77 5.42
N LEU A 231 -9.38 -11.61 6.37
CA LEU A 231 -7.99 -11.98 6.53
C LEU A 231 -7.76 -13.41 6.07
N LYS A 232 -6.67 -13.65 5.35
CA LYS A 232 -6.23 -14.99 4.98
C LYS A 232 -4.72 -15.09 5.10
N LYS A 233 -4.21 -16.20 5.62
CA LYS A 233 -2.76 -16.43 5.64
C LYS A 233 -2.25 -16.60 4.21
N ALA A 234 -1.20 -15.89 3.85
CA ALA A 234 -0.50 -16.11 2.58
C ALA A 234 0.11 -17.52 2.54
N SER A 235 0.08 -18.16 1.38
CA SER A 235 0.77 -19.44 1.14
C SER A 235 2.26 -19.24 0.85
N SER A 236 2.66 -18.05 0.38
CA SER A 236 4.06 -17.67 0.19
C SER A 236 4.23 -16.15 0.10
N LYS A 237 5.45 -15.66 0.38
CA LYS A 237 5.82 -14.24 0.19
C LYS A 237 5.73 -13.78 -1.27
N ASP A 238 5.82 -14.71 -2.24
CA ASP A 238 5.66 -14.41 -3.67
C ASP A 238 4.26 -13.91 -4.05
N GLN A 239 3.27 -14.02 -3.15
CA GLN A 239 1.96 -13.42 -3.38
C GLN A 239 1.94 -11.91 -3.11
N ALA A 240 2.91 -11.38 -2.36
CA ALA A 240 3.08 -9.95 -2.20
C ALA A 240 3.37 -9.30 -3.55
N LEU A 241 2.96 -8.03 -3.70
CA LEU A 241 3.20 -7.21 -4.90
C LEU A 241 2.51 -7.71 -6.18
N LYS A 242 1.73 -8.79 -6.16
CA LYS A 242 0.95 -9.25 -7.31
C LYS A 242 -0.27 -8.35 -7.56
N ILE A 243 -0.56 -8.04 -8.82
CA ILE A 243 -1.81 -7.37 -9.18
C ILE A 243 -2.99 -8.23 -8.67
N GLY A 244 -3.99 -7.59 -8.05
CA GLY A 244 -5.14 -8.23 -7.44
C GLY A 244 -4.92 -8.72 -6.01
N THR A 245 -3.75 -8.52 -5.41
CA THR A 245 -3.51 -8.89 -4.00
C THR A 245 -3.45 -7.66 -3.09
N ASN A 246 -4.07 -7.79 -1.93
CA ASN A 246 -3.89 -6.89 -0.79
C ASN A 246 -3.05 -7.66 0.24
N TYR A 247 -1.83 -7.20 0.54
CA TYR A 247 -0.89 -7.96 1.35
C TYR A 247 -0.44 -7.17 2.58
N ILE A 248 -0.30 -7.82 3.73
CA ILE A 248 0.14 -7.23 5.00
C ILE A 248 1.39 -7.99 5.45
N ASP A 249 2.52 -7.29 5.52
CA ASP A 249 3.78 -7.81 6.01
C ASP A 249 4.19 -7.16 7.34
N TYR A 250 4.80 -7.97 8.20
CA TYR A 250 5.43 -7.48 9.42
C TYR A 250 6.92 -7.76 9.34
N LEU A 251 7.73 -6.70 9.31
CA LEU A 251 9.17 -6.81 9.10
C LEU A 251 9.87 -6.90 10.46
N SER A 252 10.20 -8.12 10.87
CA SER A 252 10.75 -8.42 12.19
C SER A 252 12.21 -7.97 12.41
N ASN A 253 12.88 -7.47 11.37
CA ASN A 253 14.29 -7.09 11.37
C ASN A 253 14.49 -5.59 11.10
N ARG A 254 13.54 -4.76 11.55
CA ARG A 254 13.46 -3.32 11.28
C ARG A 254 13.17 -2.55 12.56
N ASP A 255 13.96 -2.84 13.60
CA ASP A 255 13.82 -2.24 14.94
C ASP A 255 14.17 -0.75 14.96
N ASP A 256 14.84 -0.26 13.91
CA ASP A 256 15.26 1.13 13.71
C ASP A 256 14.30 1.93 12.80
N ASP A 257 13.21 1.32 12.33
CA ASP A 257 12.28 1.92 11.39
C ASP A 257 10.95 2.29 12.07
N GLY A 258 10.60 3.57 12.01
CA GLY A 258 9.37 4.15 12.55
C GLY A 258 8.31 4.49 11.52
N GLY A 259 8.49 4.13 10.25
CA GLY A 259 7.54 4.45 9.20
C GLY A 259 6.79 3.21 8.72
N ALA A 260 5.61 2.94 9.27
CA ALA A 260 4.67 2.01 8.66
C ALA A 260 4.09 2.65 7.40
N ARG A 261 3.74 1.84 6.40
CA ARG A 261 3.18 2.34 5.14
C ARG A 261 2.20 1.37 4.51
N GLY A 262 1.03 1.88 4.17
CA GLY A 262 0.02 1.31 3.29
C GLY A 262 0.16 1.93 1.92
N ILE A 263 0.67 1.15 0.98
CA ILE A 263 0.92 1.57 -0.39
C ILE A 263 0.07 0.75 -1.36
N PHE A 264 -0.25 1.34 -2.51
CA PHE A 264 -1.16 0.71 -3.46
C PHE A 264 -0.84 1.08 -4.91
N SER A 265 -1.29 0.23 -5.83
CA SER A 265 -1.29 0.51 -7.27
C SER A 265 -2.68 0.99 -7.67
N LEU A 266 -2.73 2.18 -8.27
CA LEU A 266 -3.94 2.85 -8.68
C LEU A 266 -4.07 2.87 -10.20
N ASN A 267 -5.23 2.49 -10.72
CA ASN A 267 -5.61 2.76 -12.10
C ASN A 267 -6.10 4.23 -12.22
N PRO A 268 -5.37 5.10 -12.94
CA PRO A 268 -5.68 6.52 -13.02
C PRO A 268 -6.93 6.86 -13.84
N GLU A 269 -7.48 5.90 -14.60
CA GLU A 269 -8.63 6.15 -15.48
C GLU A 269 -9.97 5.95 -14.79
N ASN A 270 -10.00 5.25 -13.66
CA ASN A 270 -11.25 4.92 -12.96
C ASN A 270 -11.14 4.98 -11.42
N GLY A 271 -9.95 5.13 -10.85
CA GLY A 271 -9.75 5.16 -9.41
C GLY A 271 -9.66 3.79 -8.75
N HIS A 272 -9.52 2.70 -9.52
CA HIS A 272 -9.42 1.36 -8.94
C HIS A 272 -8.05 1.14 -8.30
N ILE A 273 -8.03 0.85 -7.00
CA ILE A 273 -6.88 0.28 -6.31
C ILE A 273 -6.80 -1.20 -6.67
N VAL A 274 -5.90 -1.55 -7.60
CA VAL A 274 -5.81 -2.90 -8.17
C VAL A 274 -5.03 -3.87 -7.28
N SER A 275 -4.16 -3.35 -6.41
CA SER A 275 -3.39 -4.13 -5.43
C SER A 275 -2.88 -3.21 -4.35
N SER A 276 -2.64 -3.75 -3.16
CA SER A 276 -2.09 -3.01 -2.04
C SER A 276 -1.09 -3.82 -1.22
N TYR A 277 -0.21 -3.12 -0.52
CA TYR A 277 0.77 -3.70 0.38
C TYR A 277 0.95 -2.81 1.57
N ILE A 278 0.83 -3.42 2.74
CA ILE A 278 1.03 -2.79 4.02
C ILE A 278 2.29 -3.41 4.60
N TYR A 279 3.23 -2.58 5.03
CA TYR A 279 4.33 -3.05 5.84
C TYR A 279 4.34 -2.32 7.18
N VAL A 280 4.52 -3.11 8.24
CA VAL A 280 4.68 -2.61 9.60
C VAL A 280 6.04 -3.09 10.13
N PRO A 281 7.00 -2.19 10.38
CA PRO A 281 8.30 -2.58 10.90
C PRO A 281 8.26 -2.89 12.40
N SER A 282 9.18 -3.74 12.85
CA SER A 282 9.30 -4.11 14.28
C SER A 282 9.64 -2.95 15.20
N GLY A 283 10.20 -1.84 14.66
CA GLY A 283 10.44 -0.60 15.39
C GLY A 283 9.20 -0.05 16.10
N PHE A 284 7.99 -0.21 15.53
CA PHE A 284 6.75 0.19 16.21
C PHE A 284 6.56 -0.53 17.55
N LYS A 285 6.87 -1.83 17.59
CA LYS A 285 6.78 -2.62 18.82
C LYS A 285 7.92 -2.28 19.77
N VAL A 286 9.16 -2.22 19.26
CA VAL A 286 10.36 -1.99 20.08
C VAL A 286 10.36 -0.60 20.71
N TRP A 287 10.11 0.44 19.91
CA TRP A 287 10.08 1.81 20.39
C TRP A 287 8.84 2.11 21.21
N GLY A 288 7.67 1.58 20.81
CA GLY A 288 6.45 1.71 21.62
C GLY A 288 6.65 1.11 23.01
N LYS A 289 7.25 -0.09 23.11
CA LYS A 289 7.57 -0.71 24.39
C LYS A 289 8.52 0.14 25.22
N LYS A 290 9.64 0.56 24.63
CA LYS A 290 10.62 1.43 25.28
C LYS A 290 9.96 2.72 25.79
N TYR A 291 9.18 3.38 24.94
CA TYR A 291 8.49 4.63 25.25
C TYR A 291 7.58 4.48 26.48
N PHE A 292 6.72 3.47 26.49
CA PHE A 292 5.75 3.29 27.57
C PHE A 292 6.41 2.80 28.88
N GLU A 293 7.44 1.96 28.82
CA GLU A 293 8.21 1.53 30.00
C GLU A 293 8.97 2.69 30.65
N GLU A 294 9.61 3.55 29.84
CA GLU A 294 10.36 4.71 30.33
C GLU A 294 9.43 5.79 30.88
N LYS A 295 8.31 6.07 30.19
CA LYS A 295 7.35 7.10 30.59
C LYS A 295 6.48 6.67 31.78
N PHE A 296 6.19 5.37 31.91
CA PHE A 296 5.29 4.83 32.95
C PHE A 296 5.86 3.63 33.72
N PRO A 297 7.00 3.77 34.41
CA PRO A 297 7.75 2.66 35.04
C PRO A 297 7.02 2.00 36.21
N SER A 298 5.93 2.59 36.70
CA SER A 298 5.12 2.05 37.81
C SER A 298 3.92 1.22 37.34
N VAL A 299 3.64 1.20 36.04
CA VAL A 299 2.54 0.42 35.46
C VAL A 299 2.99 -1.04 35.29
N ASN A 300 2.06 -1.98 35.47
CA ASN A 300 2.34 -3.40 35.28
C ASN A 300 2.78 -3.68 33.82
N ASN A 301 3.88 -4.39 33.64
CA ASN A 301 4.42 -4.76 32.32
C ASN A 301 3.39 -5.39 31.39
N SER A 302 2.49 -6.25 31.90
CA SER A 302 1.44 -6.87 31.08
C SER A 302 0.43 -5.86 30.53
N ASN A 303 0.13 -4.79 31.29
CA ASN A 303 -0.70 -3.71 30.80
C ASN A 303 0.06 -2.89 29.75
N LEU A 304 1.35 -2.61 29.97
CA LEU A 304 2.17 -1.90 29.00
C LEU A 304 2.29 -2.68 27.69
N ASP A 305 2.47 -4.00 27.76
CA ASP A 305 2.46 -4.87 26.57
C ASP A 305 1.14 -4.74 25.81
N GLN A 306 -0.01 -4.72 26.50
CA GLN A 306 -1.31 -4.49 25.84
C GLN A 306 -1.43 -3.08 25.24
N VAL A 307 -0.89 -2.05 25.90
CA VAL A 307 -0.89 -0.67 25.38
C VAL A 307 -0.08 -0.57 24.09
N VAL A 308 1.05 -1.30 23.99
CA VAL A 308 1.84 -1.43 22.75
C VAL A 308 1.05 -2.17 21.67
N LEU A 309 0.32 -3.23 22.01
CA LEU A 309 -0.57 -3.92 21.07
C LEU A 309 -1.73 -3.04 20.59
N ASP A 310 -2.24 -2.15 21.44
CA ASP A 310 -3.27 -1.18 21.09
C ASP A 310 -2.69 -0.12 20.14
N TYR A 311 -1.50 0.41 20.41
CA TYR A 311 -0.76 1.25 19.47
C TYR A 311 -0.60 0.58 18.09
N LEU A 312 -0.14 -0.68 18.04
CA LEU A 312 -0.02 -1.44 16.79
C LEU A 312 -1.38 -1.71 16.12
N THR A 313 -2.46 -1.86 16.89
CA THR A 313 -3.82 -1.99 16.36
C THR A 313 -4.22 -0.72 15.60
N HIS A 314 -3.93 0.45 16.17
CA HIS A 314 -4.14 1.72 15.49
C HIS A 314 -3.33 1.82 14.20
N THR A 315 -2.02 1.56 14.26
CA THR A 315 -1.14 1.61 13.08
C THR A 315 -1.65 0.67 11.97
N LEU A 316 -2.00 -0.57 12.29
CA LEU A 316 -2.55 -1.51 11.31
C LEU A 316 -3.87 -0.99 10.70
N ALA A 317 -4.77 -0.43 11.52
CA ALA A 317 -6.02 0.15 11.02
C ALA A 317 -5.75 1.36 10.12
N HIS A 318 -4.81 2.22 10.49
CA HIS A 318 -4.38 3.38 9.71
C HIS A 318 -3.89 2.98 8.31
N GLU A 319 -2.95 2.02 8.24
CA GLU A 319 -2.44 1.57 6.93
C GLU A 319 -3.51 0.86 6.10
N ILE A 320 -4.42 0.10 6.72
CA ILE A 320 -5.59 -0.45 6.02
C ILE A 320 -6.45 0.68 5.46
N GLY A 321 -6.66 1.77 6.21
CA GLY A 321 -7.36 2.97 5.77
C GLY A 321 -6.78 3.56 4.47
N HIS A 322 -5.46 3.69 4.38
CA HIS A 322 -4.80 4.12 3.14
C HIS A 322 -5.09 3.18 1.96
N THR A 323 -5.02 1.87 2.17
CA THR A 323 -5.33 0.90 1.11
C THR A 323 -6.81 0.82 0.74
N LEU A 324 -7.69 1.33 1.61
CA LEU A 324 -9.10 1.57 1.32
C LEU A 324 -9.32 2.88 0.53
N GLY A 325 -8.28 3.70 0.35
CA GLY A 325 -8.34 4.96 -0.38
C GLY A 325 -8.38 6.22 0.49
N LEU A 326 -8.27 6.12 1.81
CA LEU A 326 -8.35 7.27 2.71
C LEU A 326 -7.01 8.00 2.84
N ARG A 327 -7.07 9.32 2.88
CA ARG A 327 -5.92 10.20 3.16
C ARG A 327 -5.78 10.46 4.65
N HIS A 328 -4.64 11.03 5.03
CA HIS A 328 -4.50 11.64 6.34
C HIS A 328 -5.58 12.69 6.59
N ASN A 329 -6.04 12.78 7.84
CA ASN A 329 -6.89 13.85 8.31
C ASN A 329 -6.27 14.48 9.56
N PHE A 330 -5.38 15.46 9.35
CA PHE A 330 -4.65 16.17 10.41
C PHE A 330 -5.54 17.07 11.27
N ALA A 331 -6.79 17.27 10.86
CA ALA A 331 -7.75 18.07 11.61
C ALA A 331 -8.65 17.23 12.53
N ALA A 332 -8.54 15.90 12.53
CA ALA A 332 -9.49 15.04 13.24
C ALA A 332 -9.42 15.18 14.78
N SER A 333 -8.24 15.49 15.30
CA SER A 333 -7.95 15.74 16.71
C SER A 333 -8.47 17.09 17.21
N THR A 334 -8.73 18.05 16.31
CA THR A 334 -9.38 19.32 16.67
C THR A 334 -10.80 19.13 17.22
N GLN A 335 -11.39 17.96 16.97
CA GLN A 335 -12.72 17.56 17.44
C GLN A 335 -12.65 16.61 18.66
N SER A 336 -11.48 16.49 19.29
CA SER A 336 -11.30 15.75 20.54
C SER A 336 -12.12 16.38 21.67
N ASN A 337 -12.68 15.54 22.55
CA ASN A 337 -13.35 16.02 23.77
C ASN A 337 -12.46 15.91 25.02
N ILE A 338 -11.16 15.70 24.84
CA ILE A 338 -10.15 15.73 25.89
C ILE A 338 -9.62 17.16 25.98
N THR A 339 -10.18 17.96 26.89
CA THR A 339 -10.05 19.43 26.84
C THR A 339 -8.84 20.01 27.59
N THR A 340 -8.14 19.21 28.40
CA THR A 340 -6.98 19.66 29.20
C THR A 340 -5.96 18.54 29.38
N SER A 341 -4.70 18.91 29.60
CA SER A 341 -3.64 17.97 30.01
C SER A 341 -4.02 17.20 31.28
N ARG A 342 -4.62 17.87 32.27
CA ARG A 342 -5.07 17.21 33.51
C ARG A 342 -6.18 16.18 33.29
N SER A 343 -7.11 16.45 32.37
CA SER A 343 -8.12 15.45 31.98
C SER A 343 -7.49 14.29 31.21
N PHE A 344 -6.50 14.59 30.36
CA PHE A 344 -5.75 13.56 29.63
C PHE A 344 -4.98 12.65 30.59
N ASP A 345 -4.16 13.18 31.49
CA ASP A 345 -3.35 12.38 32.43
C ASP A 345 -4.20 11.43 33.27
N ALA A 346 -5.34 11.92 33.77
CA ALA A 346 -6.26 11.10 34.56
C ALA A 346 -6.91 9.98 33.72
N LEU A 347 -7.35 10.31 32.50
CA LEU A 347 -7.93 9.34 31.56
C LEU A 347 -6.90 8.29 31.13
N PHE A 348 -5.70 8.74 30.76
CA PHE A 348 -4.64 7.89 30.28
C PHE A 348 -4.10 6.99 31.39
N LYS A 349 -3.92 7.51 32.62
CA LYS A 349 -3.57 6.68 33.78
C LYS A 349 -4.62 5.61 34.07
N ASN A 350 -5.91 5.95 33.97
CA ASN A 350 -6.98 4.97 34.11
C ASN A 350 -6.90 3.89 33.04
N TYR A 351 -6.69 4.29 31.79
CA TYR A 351 -6.47 3.38 30.67
C TYR A 351 -5.25 2.46 30.88
N LEU A 352 -4.09 3.01 31.28
CA LEU A 352 -2.88 2.23 31.58
C LEU A 352 -3.10 1.20 32.70
N THR A 353 -4.00 1.48 33.65
CA THR A 353 -4.26 0.60 34.80
C THR A 353 -5.33 -0.45 34.52
N HIS A 354 -6.38 -0.07 33.79
CA HIS A 354 -7.59 -0.89 33.62
C HIS A 354 -7.78 -1.40 32.18
N LEU A 355 -6.98 -0.92 31.23
CA LEU A 355 -7.06 -1.26 29.80
C LEU A 355 -8.44 -0.95 29.17
N GLU A 356 -9.15 -0.02 29.78
CA GLU A 356 -10.49 0.43 29.40
C GLU A 356 -10.50 1.92 29.07
N ILE A 357 -11.30 2.28 28.08
CA ILE A 357 -11.56 3.67 27.70
C ILE A 357 -13.07 3.88 27.64
N PRO A 358 -13.63 4.86 28.37
CA PRO A 358 -15.05 5.13 28.29
C PRO A 358 -15.50 5.46 26.86
N SER A 359 -16.64 4.91 26.43
CA SER A 359 -17.15 5.08 25.07
C SER A 359 -17.32 6.55 24.67
N ARG A 360 -17.68 7.40 25.64
CA ARG A 360 -17.83 8.86 25.49
C ARG A 360 -16.53 9.60 25.20
N VAL A 361 -15.36 9.01 25.44
CA VAL A 361 -14.06 9.65 25.15
C VAL A 361 -13.82 9.59 23.66
N ILE A 362 -13.54 10.75 23.06
CA ILE A 362 -13.25 10.93 21.64
C ILE A 362 -11.82 11.48 21.57
N PRO A 363 -10.79 10.63 21.38
CA PRO A 363 -9.42 11.09 21.24
C PRO A 363 -9.19 11.85 19.92
N ALA A 364 -9.86 11.42 18.85
CA ALA A 364 -9.92 12.05 17.53
C ALA A 364 -11.15 11.52 16.78
N THR A 365 -11.56 12.16 15.68
CA THR A 365 -12.69 11.70 14.84
C THR A 365 -12.27 10.78 13.69
N SER A 366 -10.97 10.62 13.43
CA SER A 366 -10.39 9.76 12.40
C SER A 366 -9.12 9.09 12.91
N SER A 367 -8.87 7.84 12.50
CA SER A 367 -7.60 7.15 12.73
C SER A 367 -6.52 7.61 11.76
N MET A 368 -6.87 8.43 10.76
CA MET A 368 -5.96 8.94 9.75
C MET A 368 -5.24 10.22 10.20
N ASP A 369 -5.36 10.62 11.47
CA ASP A 369 -4.66 11.76 12.04
C ASP A 369 -3.23 11.38 12.46
N TYR A 370 -2.33 12.37 12.50
CA TYR A 370 -1.00 12.26 13.10
C TYR A 370 -1.02 12.97 14.46
N ILE A 371 -1.14 12.17 15.51
CA ILE A 371 -1.13 12.62 16.91
C ILE A 371 -0.16 11.77 17.74
N SER A 372 0.04 12.14 18.99
CA SER A 372 1.01 11.45 19.84
C SER A 372 0.67 9.97 20.03
N ILE A 373 1.72 9.16 20.24
CA ILE A 373 1.62 7.71 20.45
C ILE A 373 0.64 7.32 21.57
N ASP A 374 0.46 8.18 22.56
CA ASP A 374 -0.50 7.97 23.64
C ASP A 374 -1.96 7.94 23.10
N TYR A 375 -2.31 8.90 22.23
CA TYR A 375 -3.63 8.93 21.60
C TYR A 375 -3.81 7.77 20.62
N PHE A 376 -2.77 7.38 19.88
CA PHE A 376 -2.82 6.19 19.03
C PHE A 376 -3.13 4.93 19.86
N ALA A 377 -2.48 4.76 21.01
CA ALA A 377 -2.80 3.66 21.91
C ALA A 377 -4.25 3.74 22.43
N MET A 378 -4.76 4.94 22.72
CA MET A 378 -6.17 5.10 23.12
C MET A 378 -7.15 4.74 22.00
N ILE A 379 -6.91 5.18 20.77
CA ILE A 379 -7.75 4.84 19.62
C ILE A 379 -7.69 3.33 19.36
N GLY A 380 -6.50 2.75 19.38
CA GLY A 380 -6.30 1.31 19.26
C GLY A 380 -7.01 0.50 20.34
N ALA A 381 -7.04 0.98 21.58
CA ALA A 381 -7.81 0.35 22.65
C ALA A 381 -9.31 0.39 22.37
N LYS A 382 -9.83 1.50 21.83
CA LYS A 382 -11.24 1.57 21.39
C LYS A 382 -11.54 0.56 20.28
N MET A 383 -10.61 0.34 19.34
CA MET A 383 -10.72 -0.69 18.29
C MET A 383 -10.71 -2.10 18.89
N ARG A 384 -9.75 -2.43 19.76
CA ARG A 384 -9.67 -3.72 20.48
C ARG A 384 -10.94 -4.01 21.28
N LEU A 385 -11.46 -3.00 21.98
CA LEU A 385 -12.69 -3.08 22.76
C LEU A 385 -13.96 -3.08 21.89
N ALA A 386 -13.82 -3.14 20.56
CA ALA A 386 -14.90 -3.14 19.58
C ALA A 386 -15.92 -2.00 19.81
N GLN A 387 -15.45 -0.81 20.21
CA GLN A 387 -16.30 0.37 20.38
C GLN A 387 -16.80 0.90 19.03
N ALA A 388 -17.67 1.91 19.04
CA ALA A 388 -18.12 2.53 17.80
C ALA A 388 -16.92 3.04 16.98
N PRO A 389 -16.96 2.92 15.64
CA PRO A 389 -15.91 3.46 14.79
C PRO A 389 -15.83 4.97 14.95
N LEU A 390 -14.68 5.56 14.63
CA LEU A 390 -14.54 7.01 14.68
C LEU A 390 -15.44 7.64 13.61
N SER A 391 -16.07 8.78 13.95
CA SER A 391 -17.19 9.31 13.17
C SER A 391 -16.79 9.72 11.75
N TYR A 392 -15.63 10.34 11.58
CA TYR A 392 -15.12 10.75 10.27
C TYR A 392 -14.76 9.54 9.42
N ASP A 393 -14.04 8.56 9.98
CA ASP A 393 -13.68 7.33 9.26
C ASP A 393 -14.92 6.59 8.76
N GLN A 394 -15.94 6.46 9.60
CA GLN A 394 -17.22 5.86 9.25
C GLN A 394 -17.91 6.64 8.12
N ALA A 395 -17.96 7.97 8.21
CA ALA A 395 -18.55 8.81 7.17
C ALA A 395 -17.80 8.67 5.84
N ALA A 396 -16.46 8.74 5.86
CA ALA A 396 -15.62 8.66 4.68
C ALA A 396 -15.74 7.32 3.94
N VAL A 397 -15.65 6.18 4.64
CA VAL A 397 -15.76 4.87 3.97
C VAL A 397 -17.18 4.58 3.49
N ARG A 398 -18.21 5.07 4.19
CA ARG A 398 -19.59 4.88 3.74
C ARG A 398 -19.93 5.75 2.55
N TRP A 399 -19.39 6.97 2.50
CA TRP A 399 -19.42 7.77 1.29
C TRP A 399 -18.74 7.02 0.16
N LEU A 400 -17.50 6.57 0.35
CA LEU A 400 -16.68 5.97 -0.70
C LEU A 400 -17.26 4.66 -1.27
N TYR A 401 -17.79 3.80 -0.41
CA TYR A 401 -18.18 2.44 -0.79
C TYR A 401 -19.69 2.17 -0.84
N LEU A 402 -20.51 3.01 -0.21
CA LEU A 402 -21.96 2.79 -0.09
C LEU A 402 -22.80 3.97 -0.62
N ASP A 403 -22.15 5.01 -1.14
CA ASP A 403 -22.80 6.25 -1.61
C ASP A 403 -23.71 6.91 -0.56
N ILE A 404 -23.36 6.76 0.72
CA ILE A 404 -24.05 7.40 1.84
C ILE A 404 -23.36 8.74 2.13
N ASN A 405 -24.04 9.85 1.82
CA ASN A 405 -23.58 11.18 2.17
C ASN A 405 -23.96 11.51 3.63
N PRO A 406 -23.02 11.86 4.51
CA PRO A 406 -23.36 12.39 5.83
C PRO A 406 -23.93 13.81 5.72
N GLU A 407 -24.64 14.27 6.75
CA GLU A 407 -25.04 15.68 6.84
C GLU A 407 -23.82 16.60 6.96
N GLU A 408 -22.83 16.19 7.75
CA GLU A 408 -21.52 16.84 7.87
C GLU A 408 -20.44 15.76 7.97
N PHE A 409 -19.33 15.91 7.25
CA PHE A 409 -18.17 14.99 7.38
C PHE A 409 -17.40 15.23 8.69
N GLY A 410 -17.32 16.49 9.12
CA GLY A 410 -16.40 16.94 10.17
C GLY A 410 -15.19 17.67 9.58
N ASN A 411 -14.26 18.06 10.44
CA ASN A 411 -13.07 18.78 9.99
C ASN A 411 -12.18 17.83 9.20
N PHE A 412 -11.77 18.28 8.01
CA PHE A 412 -10.83 17.58 7.16
C PHE A 412 -9.68 18.49 6.80
N CYS A 413 -8.46 18.01 6.98
CA CYS A 413 -7.31 18.64 6.37
C CYS A 413 -6.18 17.66 6.08
N THR A 414 -5.52 17.84 4.93
CA THR A 414 -4.38 17.03 4.48
C THR A 414 -3.39 17.91 3.73
N HIS A 415 -2.11 17.59 3.81
CA HIS A 415 -1.07 18.22 3.00
C HIS A 415 -0.04 17.17 2.57
N TYR A 416 -0.32 16.46 1.48
CA TYR A 416 0.49 15.29 1.10
C TYR A 416 0.55 14.27 2.25
N ASP A 417 1.75 13.85 2.65
CA ASP A 417 2.03 12.96 3.78
C ASP A 417 2.35 13.65 5.09
N GLU A 418 2.64 14.94 5.03
CA GLU A 418 3.21 15.66 6.16
C GLU A 418 2.17 16.63 6.71
N PRO A 419 2.03 16.76 8.03
CA PRO A 419 1.19 17.79 8.60
C PRO A 419 1.70 19.15 8.08
N PRO A 420 0.84 19.98 7.47
CA PRO A 420 1.30 21.25 6.93
C PRO A 420 1.73 22.15 8.07
N THR A 421 2.94 22.68 7.98
CA THR A 421 3.40 23.72 8.91
C THR A 421 2.83 25.08 8.48
N VAL A 422 2.66 26.02 9.42
CA VAL A 422 2.26 27.41 9.11
C VAL A 422 3.23 28.04 8.10
N ASP A 423 4.51 27.70 8.18
CA ASP A 423 5.56 28.15 7.25
C ASP A 423 5.40 27.56 5.83
N GLN A 424 4.72 26.42 5.69
CA GLN A 424 4.39 25.80 4.40
C GLN A 424 2.97 26.17 3.92
N GLY A 425 2.34 27.18 4.52
CA GLY A 425 1.00 27.63 4.15
C GLY A 425 -0.13 26.81 4.78
N GLY A 426 0.17 26.02 5.81
CA GLY A 426 -0.82 25.30 6.61
C GLY A 426 -1.72 26.24 7.40
N ASP A 427 -3.03 25.95 7.40
CA ASP A 427 -3.97 26.56 8.34
C ASP A 427 -3.66 26.06 9.77
N ILE A 428 -3.80 26.93 10.77
CA ILE A 428 -3.73 26.56 12.19
C ILE A 428 -4.75 25.45 12.51
N ALA A 429 -5.88 25.42 11.81
CA ALA A 429 -6.89 24.35 11.91
C ALA A 429 -6.43 23.00 11.32
N CYS A 430 -5.29 22.96 10.63
CA CYS A 430 -4.75 21.82 9.90
C CYS A 430 -3.41 21.30 10.44
N GLN A 431 -2.87 21.94 11.48
CA GLN A 431 -1.69 21.41 12.17
C GLN A 431 -2.07 20.15 12.93
N ALA A 432 -1.16 19.17 13.00
CA ALA A 432 -1.28 18.12 14.01
C ALA A 432 -1.32 18.79 15.39
N TRP A 433 -2.48 18.77 16.05
CA TRP A 433 -2.66 19.39 17.37
C TRP A 433 -2.07 18.50 18.47
N ASP A 434 -0.76 18.19 18.38
CA ASP A 434 0.01 17.65 19.51
C ASP A 434 1.55 17.72 19.36
N GLU A 435 2.12 18.85 18.91
CA GLU A 435 3.51 19.21 19.27
C GLU A 435 3.61 20.08 20.55
N PRO A 436 3.20 19.60 21.75
CA PRO A 436 3.77 20.14 22.99
C PRO A 436 4.75 19.17 23.67
N HIS A 437 5.12 18.04 23.04
CA HIS A 437 5.99 17.03 23.65
C HIS A 437 7.12 16.51 22.75
N LEU A 438 7.97 17.42 22.26
CA LEU A 438 9.41 17.17 22.18
C LEU A 438 10.07 17.48 23.53
#